data_AF-A0AAD7LRB8-F1
#
_entry.id   AF-A0AAD7LRB8-F1
#
_cell.length_a   1.000
_cell.length_b   1.000
_cell.length_c   1.000
_cell.angle_alpha   90.00
_cell.angle_beta   90.00
_cell.angle_gamma   90.00
#
_symmetry.space_group_name_H-M   'P 1'
#
loop_
_entity.id
_entity.type
_entity.pdbx_description
1 polymer ?
#
loop_
_entity_poly.entity_id
_entity_poly.type
_entity_poly.pdbx_seq_one_letter_code
_entity_poly.pdbx_strand_id
1 'polypeptide(L)'
;MFARYGFSLLRMQSFVETTVNRFVMCTYEKFEARPVFRTVDEMLKWAELVTVITRINYGQSVSMSALAGAVSLAGSGGGLWSVEGGNWQMAAGLINHSNVKLHLHEEIQSISNLGDYYELNSTTGNTYTCEVVVDELNIQFTPPLSIPERKLQHTHATFVRGLLNPAYFGLHAASKIPELVATIEDPDLPFTSISALKQHNKKDVTYKIFSRTPLDDKLLDSIFSARRETIRINWGAYPQYHAPEVFAPFILDGGHLYYVNAFENAASTIETSAVAAENIARLILSRFFSQVPLGLSKLNASGEKYFHVDL
;
A
#
# COMPACT_ATOMS: atom_id res chain seq x y z
N MET A 1 23.47 19.76 -2.15
CA MET A 1 22.63 18.54 -2.02
C MET A 1 21.81 18.53 -0.72
N PHE A 2 22.39 18.88 0.44
CA PHE A 2 21.67 18.99 1.73
C PHE A 2 20.58 20.08 1.80
N ALA A 3 20.74 21.19 1.08
CA ALA A 3 19.81 22.32 1.14
C ALA A 3 18.52 22.14 0.31
N ARG A 4 18.39 21.06 -0.47
CA ARG A 4 17.21 20.83 -1.34
C ARG A 4 16.37 19.60 -0.99
N TYR A 5 16.91 18.64 -0.23
CA TYR A 5 16.26 17.34 -0.03
C TYR A 5 16.08 16.89 1.43
N GLY A 6 16.61 17.66 2.40
CA GLY A 6 16.47 17.36 3.83
C GLY A 6 16.91 15.94 4.22
N PHE A 7 16.57 15.54 5.45
CA PHE A 7 16.87 14.20 5.98
C PHE A 7 16.01 13.06 5.38
N SER A 8 15.14 13.36 4.38
CA SER A 8 14.19 12.39 3.81
C SER A 8 14.89 11.27 3.03
N LEU A 9 15.85 11.63 2.17
CA LEU A 9 16.64 10.66 1.38
C LEU A 9 17.46 9.70 2.27
N LEU A 10 18.06 10.22 3.35
CA LEU A 10 18.81 9.40 4.31
C LEU A 10 17.89 8.45 5.09
N ARG A 11 16.65 8.86 5.39
CA ARG A 11 15.67 8.02 6.10
C ARG A 11 15.10 6.92 5.22
N MET A 12 14.86 7.20 3.93
CA MET A 12 14.33 6.23 2.99
C MET A 12 15.40 5.23 2.53
N GLN A 13 16.63 5.71 2.27
CA GLN A 13 17.78 4.83 2.04
C GLN A 13 18.05 3.96 3.27
N SER A 14 18.01 4.53 4.48
CA SER A 14 18.10 3.75 5.72
C SER A 14 16.94 2.77 5.89
N PHE A 15 15.71 3.11 5.50
CA PHE A 15 14.57 2.17 5.56
C PHE A 15 14.72 1.01 4.58
N VAL A 16 15.09 1.29 3.32
CA VAL A 16 15.32 0.26 2.30
C VAL A 16 16.51 -0.60 2.71
N GLU A 17 17.63 0.01 3.10
CA GLU A 17 18.84 -0.68 3.52
C GLU A 17 18.62 -1.46 4.83
N THR A 18 17.84 -0.96 5.79
CA THR A 18 17.50 -1.70 7.02
C THR A 18 16.50 -2.81 6.76
N THR A 19 15.51 -2.60 5.91
CA THR A 19 14.48 -3.61 5.59
C THR A 19 15.07 -4.72 4.74
N VAL A 20 15.83 -4.36 3.70
CA VAL A 20 16.54 -5.30 2.83
C VAL A 20 17.67 -5.97 3.61
N ASN A 21 18.50 -5.27 4.39
CA ASN A 21 19.54 -5.94 5.18
C ASN A 21 18.96 -6.81 6.29
N ARG A 22 17.86 -6.45 6.95
CA ARG A 22 17.20 -7.35 7.92
C ARG A 22 16.62 -8.56 7.23
N PHE A 23 16.01 -8.38 6.05
CA PHE A 23 15.44 -9.47 5.28
C PHE A 23 16.53 -10.43 4.76
N VAL A 24 17.57 -9.90 4.11
CA VAL A 24 18.74 -10.64 3.58
C VAL A 24 19.56 -11.27 4.71
N MET A 25 19.74 -10.59 5.85
CA MET A 25 20.34 -11.20 7.05
C MET A 25 19.53 -12.40 7.51
N CYS A 26 18.22 -12.26 7.73
CA CYS A 26 17.36 -13.33 8.22
C CYS A 26 17.20 -14.52 7.26
N THR A 27 17.50 -14.36 5.97
CA THR A 27 17.23 -15.40 4.96
C THR A 27 18.47 -15.98 4.30
N TYR A 28 19.56 -15.23 4.08
CA TYR A 28 20.62 -15.70 3.18
C TYR A 28 22.08 -15.51 3.65
N GLU A 29 22.41 -14.50 4.48
CA GLU A 29 23.84 -14.12 4.60
C GLU A 29 24.63 -14.63 5.82
N LYS A 30 24.00 -15.03 6.93
CA LYS A 30 24.74 -15.53 8.11
C LYS A 30 24.25 -16.90 8.55
N PHE A 31 25.19 -17.81 8.84
CA PHE A 31 24.90 -19.10 9.49
C PHE A 31 24.15 -18.89 10.83
N GLU A 32 24.44 -17.78 11.53
CA GLU A 32 23.76 -17.33 12.76
C GLU A 32 22.38 -16.69 12.56
N ALA A 33 22.01 -16.35 11.32
CA ALA A 33 20.75 -15.67 11.01
C ALA A 33 19.72 -16.60 10.33
N ARG A 34 20.08 -17.87 10.10
CA ARG A 34 19.11 -18.91 9.79
C ARG A 34 18.21 -19.09 11.02
N PRO A 35 16.88 -19.12 10.86
CA PRO A 35 16.01 -19.41 11.99
C PRO A 35 16.30 -20.83 12.50
N VAL A 36 16.95 -20.92 13.66
CA VAL A 36 17.18 -22.18 14.37
C VAL A 36 16.08 -22.31 15.42
N PHE A 37 15.14 -23.23 15.19
CA PHE A 37 14.12 -23.58 16.15
C PHE A 37 14.60 -24.75 17.02
N ARG A 38 14.38 -24.69 18.33
CA ARG A 38 14.77 -25.78 19.24
C ARG A 38 13.81 -26.97 19.11
N THR A 39 12.57 -26.69 18.70
CA THR A 39 11.51 -27.69 18.53
C THR A 39 10.67 -27.40 17.29
N VAL A 40 9.99 -28.43 16.79
CA VAL A 40 9.00 -28.28 15.71
C VAL A 40 7.84 -27.38 16.14
N ASP A 41 7.42 -27.46 17.41
CA ASP A 41 6.36 -26.62 17.95
C ASP A 41 6.70 -25.12 17.92
N GLU A 42 7.97 -24.77 18.21
CA GLU A 42 8.44 -23.39 18.05
C GLU A 42 8.34 -22.94 16.60
N MET A 43 8.81 -23.76 15.66
CA MET A 43 8.73 -23.45 14.23
C MET A 43 7.27 -23.25 13.76
N LEU A 44 6.35 -24.12 14.19
CA LEU A 44 4.94 -24.04 13.83
C LEU A 44 4.28 -22.77 14.37
N LYS A 45 4.55 -22.39 15.62
CA LYS A 45 4.05 -21.13 16.21
C LYS A 45 4.51 -19.91 15.42
N TRP A 46 5.75 -19.91 14.92
CA TRP A 46 6.25 -18.83 14.07
C TRP A 46 5.52 -18.79 12.72
N ALA A 47 5.28 -19.95 12.10
CA ALA A 47 4.54 -20.02 10.84
C ALA A 47 3.09 -19.52 10.99
N GLU A 48 2.42 -19.87 12.09
CA GLU A 48 1.07 -19.38 12.40
C GLU A 48 1.04 -17.87 12.62
N LEU A 49 2.02 -17.32 13.36
CA LEU A 49 2.11 -15.88 13.59
C LEU A 49 2.30 -15.10 12.27
N VAL A 50 3.21 -15.58 11.41
CA VAL A 50 3.44 -14.97 10.09
C VAL A 50 2.15 -15.04 9.25
N THR A 51 1.45 -16.18 9.28
CA THR A 51 0.17 -16.35 8.57
C THR A 51 -0.88 -15.36 9.04
N VAL A 52 -1.01 -15.15 10.35
CA VAL A 52 -1.93 -14.16 10.92
C VAL A 52 -1.57 -12.75 10.44
N ILE A 53 -0.29 -12.39 10.46
CA ILE A 53 0.17 -11.05 10.05
C ILE A 53 -0.10 -10.79 8.56
N THR A 54 0.26 -11.73 7.67
CA THR A 54 0.02 -11.57 6.22
C THR A 54 -1.46 -11.48 5.88
N ARG A 55 -2.29 -12.24 6.59
CA ARG A 55 -3.74 -12.20 6.42
C ARG A 55 -4.32 -10.86 6.89
N ILE A 56 -3.90 -10.33 8.04
CA ILE A 56 -4.39 -9.04 8.54
C ILE A 56 -4.01 -7.89 7.59
N ASN A 57 -2.76 -7.87 7.13
CA ASN A 57 -2.24 -6.73 6.38
C ASN A 57 -2.61 -6.78 4.89
N TYR A 58 -2.62 -7.96 4.27
CA TYR A 58 -2.83 -8.12 2.83
C TYR A 58 -4.01 -9.00 2.44
N GLY A 59 -4.73 -9.60 3.40
CA GLY A 59 -5.82 -10.53 3.13
C GLY A 59 -5.36 -11.86 2.52
N GLN A 60 -4.05 -12.13 2.50
CA GLN A 60 -3.43 -13.22 1.75
C GLN A 60 -2.61 -14.14 2.67
N SER A 61 -2.44 -15.39 2.25
CA SER A 61 -1.67 -16.37 3.00
C SER A 61 -0.16 -16.15 2.82
N VAL A 62 0.65 -16.97 3.50
CA VAL A 62 2.11 -16.96 3.37
C VAL A 62 2.63 -17.42 2.01
N SER A 63 1.76 -17.88 1.10
CA SER A 63 2.14 -18.23 -0.27
C SER A 63 2.38 -17.02 -1.18
N MET A 64 2.22 -15.80 -0.66
CA MET A 64 2.50 -14.56 -1.38
C MET A 64 3.97 -14.37 -1.71
N SER A 65 4.28 -13.39 -2.57
CA SER A 65 5.66 -13.03 -2.88
C SER A 65 6.44 -12.64 -1.61
N ALA A 66 7.71 -13.03 -1.56
CA ALA A 66 8.53 -12.89 -0.37
C ALA A 66 8.72 -11.43 0.06
N LEU A 67 8.80 -10.51 -0.91
CA LEU A 67 8.92 -9.07 -0.66
C LEU A 67 7.63 -8.50 -0.04
N ALA A 68 6.45 -8.83 -0.59
CA ALA A 68 5.17 -8.42 0.00
C ALA A 68 5.01 -9.00 1.43
N GLY A 69 5.40 -10.26 1.63
CA GLY A 69 5.45 -10.90 2.95
C GLY A 69 6.37 -10.17 3.93
N ALA A 70 7.55 -9.75 3.48
CA ALA A 70 8.49 -8.97 4.30
C ALA A 70 7.90 -7.62 4.71
N VAL A 71 7.29 -6.90 3.76
CA VAL A 71 6.60 -5.63 4.02
C VAL A 71 5.44 -5.83 5.01
N SER A 72 4.71 -6.93 4.86
CA SER A 72 3.65 -7.30 5.81
C SER A 72 4.18 -7.44 7.23
N LEU A 73 5.32 -8.12 7.39
CA LEU A 73 5.95 -8.29 8.70
C LEU A 73 6.51 -6.97 9.23
N ALA A 74 7.08 -6.12 8.39
CA ALA A 74 7.53 -4.79 8.80
C ALA A 74 6.37 -3.94 9.37
N GLY A 75 5.18 -4.06 8.78
CA GLY A 75 3.94 -3.45 9.28
C GLY A 75 3.38 -4.05 10.59
N SER A 76 4.02 -5.06 11.17
CA SER A 76 3.65 -5.61 12.50
C SER A 76 4.56 -5.14 13.63
N GLY A 77 5.64 -4.42 13.31
CA GLY A 77 6.61 -3.95 14.29
C GLY A 77 6.15 -2.71 15.08
N GLY A 78 6.81 -2.47 16.21
CA GLY A 78 6.70 -1.19 16.92
C GLY A 78 7.41 -0.07 16.13
N GLY A 79 6.78 1.10 16.01
CA GLY A 79 7.32 2.25 15.28
C GLY A 79 6.49 2.71 14.08
N LEU A 80 5.25 2.23 13.96
CA LEU A 80 4.26 2.78 13.04
C LEU A 80 3.70 4.10 13.57
N TRP A 81 3.30 4.97 12.64
CA TRP A 81 2.77 6.30 12.93
C TRP A 81 1.40 6.45 12.28
N SER A 82 0.57 7.30 12.87
CA SER A 82 -0.68 7.75 12.26
C SER A 82 -0.82 9.25 12.45
N VAL A 83 -1.49 9.90 11.51
CA VAL A 83 -1.77 11.33 11.64
C VAL A 83 -2.84 11.52 12.70
N GLU A 84 -2.59 12.40 13.67
CA GLU A 84 -3.59 12.78 14.68
C GLU A 84 -4.83 13.36 13.97
N GLY A 85 -6.01 12.78 14.23
CA GLY A 85 -7.26 13.13 13.53
C GLY A 85 -7.50 12.35 12.22
N GLY A 86 -6.56 11.49 11.81
CA GLY A 86 -6.71 10.51 10.74
C GLY A 86 -5.87 10.78 9.50
N ASN A 87 -5.45 9.69 8.85
CA ASN A 87 -4.55 9.70 7.69
C ASN A 87 -5.11 10.41 6.43
N TRP A 88 -6.44 10.61 6.36
CA TRP A 88 -7.09 11.36 5.27
C TRP A 88 -6.54 12.79 5.13
N GLN A 89 -6.04 13.37 6.22
CA GLN A 89 -5.44 14.69 6.24
C GLN A 89 -4.20 14.81 5.34
N MET A 90 -3.50 13.70 5.05
CA MET A 90 -2.37 13.73 4.12
C MET A 90 -2.82 14.11 2.71
N ALA A 91 -3.84 13.42 2.19
CA ALA A 91 -4.40 13.73 0.87
C ALA A 91 -5.04 15.12 0.84
N ALA A 92 -5.84 15.47 1.85
CA ALA A 92 -6.47 16.79 1.94
C ALA A 92 -5.45 17.93 2.03
N GLY A 93 -4.37 17.75 2.80
CA GLY A 93 -3.28 18.71 2.92
C GLY A 93 -2.54 18.92 1.60
N LEU A 94 -2.24 17.84 0.87
CA LEU A 94 -1.59 17.91 -0.44
C LEU A 94 -2.44 18.65 -1.48
N ILE A 95 -3.75 18.36 -1.52
CA ILE A 95 -4.70 19.05 -2.41
C ILE A 95 -4.77 20.55 -2.07
N ASN A 96 -4.88 20.90 -0.79
CA ASN A 96 -4.97 22.30 -0.37
C ASN A 96 -3.68 23.09 -0.56
N HIS A 97 -2.52 22.42 -0.51
CA HIS A 97 -1.22 23.07 -0.67
C HIS A 97 -0.81 23.23 -2.15
N SER A 98 -1.42 22.45 -3.04
CA SER A 98 -1.11 22.47 -4.47
C SER A 98 -2.12 23.33 -5.23
N ASN A 99 -1.68 23.96 -6.32
CA ASN A 99 -2.58 24.70 -7.21
C ASN A 99 -3.29 23.72 -8.16
N VAL A 100 -4.22 22.93 -7.61
CA VAL A 100 -4.92 21.86 -8.33
C VAL A 100 -6.42 22.13 -8.42
N LYS A 101 -7.03 21.64 -9.50
CA LYS A 101 -8.48 21.60 -9.66
C LYS A 101 -8.94 20.16 -9.47
N LEU A 102 -9.65 19.91 -8.38
CA LEU A 102 -10.19 18.59 -8.08
C LEU A 102 -11.55 18.40 -8.75
N HIS A 103 -11.64 17.35 -9.57
CA HIS A 103 -12.87 16.90 -10.21
C HIS A 103 -13.36 15.63 -9.52
N LEU A 104 -14.45 15.72 -8.78
CA LEU A 104 -15.09 14.58 -8.11
C LEU A 104 -16.24 14.03 -8.97
N HIS A 105 -16.54 12.74 -8.84
CA HIS A 105 -17.59 12.05 -9.60
C HIS A 105 -17.36 12.06 -11.12
N GLU A 106 -16.10 12.14 -11.55
CA GLU A 106 -15.69 12.16 -12.93
C GLU A 106 -14.51 11.18 -13.09
N GLU A 107 -14.63 10.24 -14.02
CA GLU A 107 -13.60 9.24 -14.32
C GLU A 107 -13.11 9.45 -15.74
N ILE A 108 -11.82 9.21 -15.99
CA ILE A 108 -11.25 9.28 -17.34
C ILE A 108 -11.46 7.93 -18.02
N GLN A 109 -12.07 7.94 -19.21
CA GLN A 109 -12.35 6.74 -19.99
C GLN A 109 -11.25 6.44 -21.01
N SER A 110 -10.70 7.48 -21.64
CA SER A 110 -9.67 7.31 -22.65
C SER A 110 -8.63 8.42 -22.62
N ILE A 111 -7.42 8.05 -23.02
CA ILE A 111 -6.27 8.93 -23.16
C ILE A 111 -5.69 8.74 -24.55
N SER A 112 -5.67 9.82 -25.32
CA SER A 112 -5.14 9.85 -26.68
C SER A 112 -3.84 10.66 -26.73
N ASN A 113 -2.77 10.07 -27.23
CA ASN A 113 -1.51 10.77 -27.47
C ASN A 113 -1.55 11.40 -28.88
N LEU A 114 -1.53 12.73 -28.95
CA LEU A 114 -1.53 13.51 -30.19
C LEU A 114 -0.14 14.01 -30.60
N GLY A 115 0.92 13.51 -29.95
CA GLY A 115 2.31 13.90 -30.17
C GLY A 115 2.76 14.99 -29.21
N ASP A 116 2.17 16.18 -29.31
CA ASP A 116 2.56 17.35 -28.50
C ASP A 116 1.89 17.36 -27.11
N TYR A 117 0.68 16.80 -27.01
CA TYR A 117 -0.10 16.74 -25.78
C TYR A 117 -1.00 15.49 -25.76
N TYR A 118 -1.51 15.19 -24.58
CA TYR A 118 -2.49 14.15 -24.32
C TYR A 118 -3.88 14.77 -24.23
N GLU A 119 -4.84 14.08 -24.84
CA GLU A 119 -6.26 14.38 -24.72
C GLU A 119 -6.93 13.33 -23.83
N LEU A 120 -7.59 13.77 -22.75
CA LEU A 120 -8.28 12.94 -21.79
C LEU A 120 -9.78 13.14 -21.95
N ASN A 121 -10.51 12.05 -22.18
CA ASN A 121 -11.97 12.07 -22.28
C ASN A 121 -12.58 11.45 -21.03
N SER A 122 -13.50 12.19 -20.41
CA SER A 122 -14.17 11.77 -19.18
C SER A 122 -15.51 11.08 -19.43
N THR A 123 -15.99 10.35 -18.43
CA THR A 123 -17.35 9.77 -18.37
C THR A 123 -18.47 10.79 -18.53
N THR A 124 -18.20 12.06 -18.20
CA THR A 124 -19.19 13.15 -18.27
C THR A 124 -19.22 13.86 -19.63
N GLY A 125 -18.36 13.43 -20.57
CA GLY A 125 -18.23 14.04 -21.90
C GLY A 125 -17.33 15.27 -21.95
N ASN A 126 -16.67 15.63 -20.84
CA ASN A 126 -15.63 16.65 -20.86
C ASN A 126 -14.33 16.12 -21.48
N THR A 127 -13.65 17.00 -22.20
CA THR A 127 -12.33 16.75 -22.78
C THR A 127 -11.31 17.69 -22.14
N TYR A 128 -10.18 17.14 -21.71
CA TYR A 128 -9.07 17.88 -21.12
C TYR A 128 -7.81 17.67 -21.95
N THR A 129 -6.94 18.67 -21.98
CA THR A 129 -5.63 18.57 -22.62
C THR A 129 -4.52 18.78 -21.59
N CYS A 130 -3.48 17.95 -21.65
CA CYS A 130 -2.31 18.09 -20.78
C CYS A 130 -1.04 17.58 -21.46
N GLU A 131 0.11 18.12 -21.07
CA GLU A 131 1.42 17.72 -21.61
C GLU A 131 2.00 16.49 -20.90
N VAL A 132 1.58 16.24 -19.66
CA VAL A 132 2.05 15.14 -18.82
C VAL A 132 0.85 14.47 -18.15
N VAL A 133 0.83 13.13 -18.19
CA VAL A 133 -0.21 12.31 -17.56
C VAL A 133 0.43 11.36 -16.56
N VAL A 134 -0.15 11.27 -15.37
CA VAL A 134 0.15 10.22 -14.39
C VAL A 134 -1.14 9.45 -14.15
N ASP A 135 -1.13 8.15 -14.48
CA ASP A 135 -2.30 7.28 -14.41
C ASP A 135 -2.17 6.21 -13.32
N GLU A 136 -3.32 5.77 -12.82
CA GLU A 136 -3.47 4.81 -11.73
C GLU A 136 -4.16 3.49 -12.14
N LEU A 137 -5.09 3.42 -13.11
CA LEU A 137 -5.57 2.20 -13.83
C LEU A 137 -6.91 2.40 -14.59
N ASN A 138 -7.17 1.49 -15.54
CA ASN A 138 -8.45 1.18 -16.21
C ASN A 138 -8.93 2.13 -17.33
N ILE A 139 -7.99 2.64 -18.12
CA ILE A 139 -8.22 3.61 -19.19
C ILE A 139 -7.90 3.00 -20.56
N GLN A 140 -8.66 3.41 -21.58
CA GLN A 140 -8.36 3.06 -22.97
C GLN A 140 -7.31 4.00 -23.57
N PHE A 141 -6.19 3.45 -24.04
CA PHE A 141 -5.12 4.24 -24.65
C PHE A 141 -5.23 4.26 -26.17
N THR A 142 -4.96 5.42 -26.76
CA THR A 142 -4.80 5.60 -28.21
C THR A 142 -3.44 6.27 -28.46
N PRO A 143 -2.44 5.60 -29.06
CA PRO A 143 -2.46 4.22 -29.54
C PRO A 143 -2.58 3.19 -28.40
N PRO A 144 -3.06 1.96 -28.69
CA PRO A 144 -3.21 0.92 -27.67
C PRO A 144 -1.90 0.56 -26.98
N LEU A 145 -1.93 0.51 -25.64
CA LEU A 145 -0.80 0.11 -24.79
C LEU A 145 -1.13 -1.18 -24.07
N SER A 146 -0.12 -2.04 -23.86
CA SER A 146 -0.28 -3.30 -23.12
C SER A 146 0.27 -3.13 -21.70
N ILE A 147 -0.63 -3.15 -20.73
CA ILE A 147 -0.31 -3.15 -19.30
C ILE A 147 -0.68 -4.53 -18.74
N PRO A 148 0.23 -5.23 -18.03
CA PRO A 148 -0.10 -6.50 -17.40
C PRO A 148 -1.33 -6.37 -16.49
N GLU A 149 -2.28 -7.30 -16.63
CA GLU A 149 -3.44 -7.36 -15.77
C GLU A 149 -3.02 -7.59 -14.31
N ARG A 150 -3.63 -6.83 -13.41
CA ARG A 150 -3.40 -6.94 -11.98
C ARG A 150 -4.68 -7.38 -11.28
N LYS A 151 -4.67 -8.63 -10.79
CA LYS A 151 -5.77 -9.13 -9.97
C LYS A 151 -5.66 -8.52 -8.58
N LEU A 152 -6.74 -7.89 -8.12
CA LEU A 152 -6.80 -7.29 -6.79
C LEU A 152 -7.43 -8.27 -5.80
N GLN A 153 -6.79 -8.39 -4.63
CA GLN A 153 -7.36 -8.97 -3.44
C GLN A 153 -8.35 -7.97 -2.83
N HIS A 154 -9.62 -8.35 -2.88
CA HIS A 154 -10.66 -7.59 -2.20
C HIS A 154 -10.63 -7.82 -0.69
N THR A 155 -10.76 -6.72 0.04
CA THR A 155 -10.92 -6.72 1.50
C THR A 155 -12.29 -6.13 1.81
N HIS A 156 -13.12 -6.91 2.48
CA HIS A 156 -14.39 -6.45 3.03
C HIS A 156 -14.14 -5.96 4.45
N ALA A 157 -14.15 -4.64 4.63
CA ALA A 157 -14.04 -3.99 5.92
C ALA A 157 -15.44 -3.71 6.48
N THR A 158 -15.79 -4.38 7.58
CA THR A 158 -17.03 -4.11 8.31
C THR A 158 -16.69 -3.41 9.63
N PHE A 159 -17.19 -2.19 9.79
CA PHE A 159 -17.09 -1.43 11.02
C PHE A 159 -18.39 -1.56 11.80
N VAL A 160 -18.32 -2.03 13.03
CA VAL A 160 -19.48 -2.25 13.89
C VAL A 160 -19.30 -1.52 15.20
N ARG A 161 -20.24 -0.65 15.54
CA ARG A 161 -20.33 -0.06 16.87
C ARG A 161 -21.29 -0.90 17.71
N GLY A 162 -20.78 -1.56 18.75
CA GLY A 162 -21.57 -2.53 19.48
C GLY A 162 -20.86 -3.23 20.63
N LEU A 163 -21.42 -4.39 21.01
CA LEU A 163 -20.92 -5.27 22.05
C LEU A 163 -20.71 -6.67 21.49
N LEU A 164 -19.51 -7.21 21.64
CA LEU A 164 -19.23 -8.60 21.26
C LEU A 164 -20.01 -9.58 22.13
N ASN A 165 -20.46 -10.66 21.52
CA ASN A 165 -21.11 -11.79 22.17
C ASN A 165 -20.02 -12.77 22.66
N PRO A 166 -19.76 -12.90 23.98
CA PRO A 166 -18.71 -13.78 24.47
C PRO A 166 -18.98 -15.26 24.16
N ALA A 167 -20.25 -15.67 24.03
CA ALA A 167 -20.62 -17.04 23.70
C ALA A 167 -20.12 -17.46 22.30
N TYR A 168 -20.05 -16.53 21.34
CA TYR A 168 -19.50 -16.78 20.02
C TYR A 168 -18.02 -17.21 20.08
N PHE A 169 -17.26 -16.61 21.00
CA PHE A 169 -15.84 -16.89 21.19
C PHE A 169 -15.59 -18.03 22.19
N GLY A 170 -16.63 -18.75 22.64
CA GLY A 170 -16.51 -19.77 23.68
C GLY A 170 -16.10 -19.21 25.06
N LEU A 171 -16.36 -17.92 25.31
CA LEU A 171 -16.02 -17.23 26.56
C LEU A 171 -17.27 -16.93 27.39
N HIS A 172 -17.10 -16.79 28.70
CA HIS A 172 -18.19 -16.46 29.62
C HIS A 172 -18.38 -14.96 29.87
N ALA A 173 -17.40 -14.12 29.50
CA ALA A 173 -17.43 -12.68 29.78
C ALA A 173 -16.79 -11.89 28.63
N ALA A 174 -17.44 -10.80 28.23
CA ALA A 174 -16.95 -9.92 27.16
C ALA A 174 -15.61 -9.26 27.50
N SER A 175 -15.31 -9.04 28.79
CA SER A 175 -14.03 -8.48 29.25
C SER A 175 -12.84 -9.41 29.06
N LYS A 176 -13.07 -10.70 28.76
CA LYS A 176 -12.01 -11.67 28.45
C LYS A 176 -11.69 -11.74 26.96
N ILE A 177 -12.50 -11.11 26.11
CA ILE A 177 -12.25 -11.08 24.67
C ILE A 177 -11.05 -10.13 24.44
N PRO A 178 -9.99 -10.57 23.76
CA PRO A 178 -8.85 -9.72 23.47
C PRO A 178 -9.22 -8.58 22.51
N GLU A 179 -8.40 -7.52 22.49
CA GLU A 179 -8.58 -6.39 21.58
C GLU A 179 -8.43 -6.77 20.11
N LEU A 180 -7.67 -7.83 19.83
CA LEU A 180 -7.47 -8.41 18.52
C LEU A 180 -7.80 -9.91 18.55
N VAL A 181 -8.74 -10.31 17.71
CA VAL A 181 -9.00 -11.71 17.36
C VAL A 181 -8.60 -11.89 15.91
N ALA A 182 -7.79 -12.90 15.61
CA ALA A 182 -7.36 -13.20 14.25
C ALA A 182 -7.44 -14.69 13.97
N THR A 183 -7.58 -15.04 12.69
CA THR A 183 -7.75 -16.42 12.27
C THR A 183 -6.58 -16.93 11.45
N ILE A 184 -6.39 -18.25 11.47
CA ILE A 184 -5.52 -18.96 10.55
C ILE A 184 -6.08 -18.93 9.11
N GLU A 185 -5.27 -19.39 8.16
CA GLU A 185 -5.68 -19.60 6.78
C GLU A 185 -6.58 -20.83 6.67
N ASP A 186 -7.89 -20.60 6.74
CA ASP A 186 -8.92 -21.63 6.59
C ASP A 186 -10.10 -21.06 5.79
N PRO A 187 -10.54 -21.71 4.69
CA PRO A 187 -11.70 -21.29 3.91
C PRO A 187 -13.03 -21.28 4.68
N ASP A 188 -13.15 -22.10 5.73
CA ASP A 188 -14.38 -22.23 6.52
C ASP A 188 -14.54 -21.11 7.56
N LEU A 189 -13.47 -20.33 7.79
CA LEU A 189 -13.49 -19.22 8.74
C LEU A 189 -14.06 -17.95 8.08
N PRO A 190 -15.08 -17.32 8.70
CA PRO A 190 -15.87 -16.29 8.01
C PRO A 190 -15.20 -14.91 7.98
N PHE A 191 -14.19 -14.68 8.82
CA PHE A 191 -13.45 -13.42 8.88
C PHE A 191 -11.96 -13.69 9.05
N THR A 192 -11.16 -12.68 8.75
CA THR A 192 -9.71 -12.67 8.92
C THR A 192 -9.30 -12.14 10.28
N SER A 193 -9.89 -11.03 10.71
CA SER A 193 -9.64 -10.44 12.03
C SER A 193 -10.78 -9.56 12.51
N ILE A 194 -10.86 -9.42 13.84
CA ILE A 194 -11.70 -8.47 14.56
C ILE A 194 -10.78 -7.65 15.46
N SER A 195 -10.78 -6.33 15.31
CA SER A 195 -9.95 -5.41 16.08
C SER A 195 -10.80 -4.33 16.75
N ALA A 196 -10.57 -4.05 18.03
CA ALA A 196 -11.15 -2.91 18.72
C ALA A 196 -10.42 -1.63 18.28
N LEU A 197 -11.13 -0.67 17.69
CA LEU A 197 -10.56 0.60 17.23
C LEU A 197 -10.61 1.69 18.31
N LYS A 198 -11.79 1.86 18.91
CA LYS A 198 -12.05 2.93 19.87
C LYS A 198 -13.10 2.50 20.87
N GLN A 199 -12.75 2.61 22.14
CA GLN A 199 -13.71 2.50 23.23
C GLN A 199 -14.31 3.88 23.51
N HIS A 200 -15.60 4.03 23.26
CA HIS A 200 -16.34 5.27 23.58
C HIS A 200 -16.82 5.25 25.03
N ASN A 201 -17.28 4.08 25.50
CA ASN A 201 -17.73 3.83 26.88
C ASN A 201 -17.57 2.34 27.24
N LYS A 202 -17.82 1.97 28.51
CA LYS A 202 -17.79 0.56 28.97
C LYS A 202 -18.70 -0.40 28.18
N LYS A 203 -19.72 0.12 27.51
CA LYS A 203 -20.69 -0.66 26.71
C LYS A 203 -20.73 -0.25 25.23
N ASP A 204 -19.71 0.45 24.76
CA ASP A 204 -19.73 1.05 23.42
C ASP A 204 -18.32 1.08 22.85
N VAL A 205 -18.04 0.09 22.00
CA VAL A 205 -16.76 -0.08 21.33
C VAL A 205 -17.00 -0.14 19.83
N THR A 206 -16.13 0.53 19.07
CA THR A 206 -16.09 0.40 17.61
C THR A 206 -15.11 -0.69 17.25
N TYR A 207 -15.59 -1.68 16.51
CA TYR A 207 -14.80 -2.79 16.01
C TYR A 207 -14.63 -2.68 14.50
N LYS A 208 -13.47 -3.11 14.01
CA LYS A 208 -13.17 -3.29 12.60
C LYS A 208 -12.95 -4.76 12.33
N ILE A 209 -13.71 -5.28 11.38
CA ILE A 209 -13.66 -6.67 10.96
C ILE A 209 -13.18 -6.69 9.52
N PHE A 210 -12.15 -7.49 9.24
CA PHE A 210 -11.71 -7.78 7.88
C PHE A 210 -12.15 -9.18 7.50
N SER A 211 -12.66 -9.33 6.28
CA SER A 211 -13.04 -10.61 5.68
C SER A 211 -12.78 -10.59 4.17
N ARG A 212 -12.68 -11.78 3.56
CA ARG A 212 -12.54 -11.93 2.10
C ARG A 212 -13.88 -11.88 1.35
N THR A 213 -14.98 -12.07 2.08
CA THR A 213 -16.34 -12.03 1.55
C THR A 213 -17.21 -11.11 2.41
N PRO A 214 -18.33 -10.58 1.89
CA PRO A 214 -19.26 -9.78 2.67
C PRO A 214 -19.82 -10.58 3.86
N LEU A 215 -19.79 -9.99 5.06
CA LEU A 215 -20.38 -10.60 6.25
C LEU A 215 -21.90 -10.39 6.25
N ASP A 216 -22.63 -11.50 6.31
CA ASP A 216 -24.08 -11.48 6.43
C ASP A 216 -24.53 -10.96 7.81
N ASP A 217 -25.77 -10.45 7.89
CA ASP A 217 -26.28 -9.90 9.14
C ASP A 217 -26.51 -10.97 10.22
N LYS A 218 -26.78 -12.23 9.83
CA LYS A 218 -27.00 -13.34 10.77
C LYS A 218 -25.72 -13.67 11.54
N LEU A 219 -24.59 -13.72 10.84
CA LEU A 219 -23.27 -13.92 11.39
C LEU A 219 -22.89 -12.73 12.27
N LEU A 220 -23.13 -11.50 11.82
CA LEU A 220 -22.90 -10.32 12.66
C LEU A 220 -23.74 -10.36 13.94
N ASP A 221 -25.00 -10.79 13.87
CA ASP A 221 -25.85 -10.96 15.06
C ASP A 221 -25.40 -12.13 15.96
N SER A 222 -24.65 -13.09 15.41
CA SER A 222 -23.99 -14.12 16.23
C SER A 222 -22.74 -13.59 16.93
N ILE A 223 -21.93 -12.76 16.25
CA ILE A 223 -20.68 -12.18 16.76
C ILE A 223 -20.96 -11.06 17.77
N PHE A 224 -22.03 -10.30 17.59
CA PHE A 224 -22.40 -9.15 18.43
C PHE A 224 -23.70 -9.39 19.18
N SER A 225 -23.68 -9.16 20.49
CA SER A 225 -24.89 -9.19 21.32
C SER A 225 -25.78 -7.96 21.11
N ALA A 226 -25.19 -6.84 20.68
CA ALA A 226 -25.91 -5.63 20.30
C ALA A 226 -25.11 -4.85 19.25
N ARG A 227 -25.78 -4.38 18.20
CA ARG A 227 -25.23 -3.53 17.14
C ARG A 227 -26.00 -2.21 17.10
N ARG A 228 -25.28 -1.09 17.07
CA ARG A 228 -25.86 0.26 16.92
C ARG A 228 -25.73 0.78 15.51
N GLU A 229 -24.57 0.55 14.92
CA GLU A 229 -24.20 1.04 13.60
C GLU A 229 -23.33 -0.01 12.92
N THR A 230 -23.53 -0.20 11.62
CA THR A 230 -22.74 -1.12 10.80
C THR A 230 -22.44 -0.42 9.49
N ILE A 231 -21.16 -0.21 9.21
CA ILE A 231 -20.66 0.35 7.95
C ILE A 231 -19.87 -0.75 7.26
N ARG A 232 -20.20 -1.01 5.99
CA ARG A 232 -19.52 -2.02 5.17
C ARG A 232 -18.85 -1.31 4.02
N ILE A 233 -17.57 -1.61 3.82
CA ILE A 233 -16.79 -1.07 2.70
C ILE A 233 -16.08 -2.23 2.01
N ASN A 234 -16.13 -2.24 0.68
CA ASN A 234 -15.43 -3.19 -0.16
C ASN A 234 -14.47 -2.39 -1.05
N TRP A 235 -13.20 -2.78 -1.06
CA TRP A 235 -12.23 -2.23 -1.99
C TRP A 235 -11.19 -3.29 -2.37
N GLY A 236 -10.69 -3.22 -3.60
CA GLY A 236 -9.54 -4.00 -4.06
C GLY A 236 -8.29 -3.43 -3.40
N ALA A 237 -7.95 -3.92 -2.22
CA ALA A 237 -6.98 -3.29 -1.33
C ALA A 237 -5.55 -3.44 -1.80
N TYR A 238 -5.24 -4.62 -2.32
CA TYR A 238 -3.88 -5.00 -2.64
C TYR A 238 -3.87 -5.88 -3.88
N PRO A 239 -2.78 -5.90 -4.65
CA PRO A 239 -2.56 -6.93 -5.67
C PRO A 239 -2.52 -8.32 -5.05
N GLN A 240 -2.93 -9.32 -5.82
CA GLN A 240 -2.69 -10.72 -5.49
C GLN A 240 -1.25 -11.08 -5.82
N TYR A 241 -0.45 -11.29 -4.79
CA TYR A 241 0.99 -11.49 -4.92
C TYR A 241 1.31 -12.95 -5.20
N HIS A 242 1.90 -13.23 -6.37
CA HIS A 242 2.33 -14.57 -6.78
C HIS A 242 3.66 -14.47 -7.51
N ALA A 243 4.71 -15.04 -6.91
CA ALA A 243 6.02 -15.02 -7.54
C ALA A 243 6.10 -16.01 -8.74
N PRO A 244 6.78 -15.64 -9.84
CA PRO A 244 7.41 -14.34 -10.09
C PRO A 244 6.39 -13.25 -10.46
N GLU A 245 6.53 -12.07 -9.85
CA GLU A 245 5.69 -10.92 -10.14
C GLU A 245 6.02 -10.34 -11.52
N VAL A 246 4.99 -9.89 -12.25
CA VAL A 246 5.14 -9.22 -13.55
C VAL A 246 4.91 -7.73 -13.38
N PHE A 247 5.89 -6.90 -13.70
CA PHE A 247 5.82 -5.46 -13.52
C PHE A 247 5.44 -4.74 -14.82
N ALA A 248 4.57 -3.74 -14.70
CA ALA A 248 4.35 -2.76 -15.77
C ALA A 248 5.53 -1.77 -15.83
N PRO A 249 5.85 -1.19 -17.00
CA PRO A 249 6.81 -0.10 -17.06
C PRO A 249 6.25 1.17 -16.39
N PHE A 250 7.12 1.97 -15.78
CA PHE A 250 6.73 3.27 -15.21
C PHE A 250 6.46 4.33 -16.28
N ILE A 251 6.97 4.16 -17.50
CA ILE A 251 6.74 5.01 -18.68
C ILE A 251 6.04 4.15 -19.72
N LEU A 252 4.81 4.48 -20.09
CA LEU A 252 3.96 3.59 -20.88
C LEU A 252 4.15 3.75 -22.39
N ASP A 253 4.37 4.97 -22.88
CA ASP A 253 4.41 5.29 -24.32
C ASP A 253 5.77 5.84 -24.80
N GLY A 254 6.77 5.84 -23.92
CA GLY A 254 8.08 6.46 -24.16
C GLY A 254 8.11 7.99 -24.07
N GLY A 255 6.96 8.64 -23.93
CA GLY A 255 6.77 10.07 -23.76
C GLY A 255 6.63 10.48 -22.29
N HIS A 256 5.52 11.17 -21.98
CA HIS A 256 5.18 11.69 -20.66
C HIS A 256 3.88 11.09 -20.09
N LEU A 257 3.56 9.85 -20.48
CA LEU A 257 2.53 9.03 -19.86
C LEU A 257 3.18 8.07 -18.84
N TYR A 258 2.95 8.35 -17.56
CA TYR A 258 3.55 7.63 -16.43
C TYR A 258 2.54 6.77 -15.69
N TYR A 259 2.97 5.58 -15.26
CA TYR A 259 2.15 4.66 -14.47
C TYR A 259 2.73 4.51 -13.07
N VAL A 260 2.10 5.17 -12.09
CA VAL A 260 2.60 5.23 -10.70
C VAL A 260 2.44 3.92 -9.96
N ASN A 261 1.35 3.20 -10.26
CA ASN A 261 1.03 1.98 -9.55
C ASN A 261 1.87 0.78 -10.02
N ALA A 262 2.82 0.92 -10.95
CA ALA A 262 3.73 -0.16 -11.34
C ALA A 262 4.44 -0.79 -10.12
N PHE A 263 4.77 0.01 -9.11
CA PHE A 263 5.45 -0.46 -7.90
C PHE A 263 4.57 -1.38 -7.04
N GLU A 264 3.25 -1.26 -7.09
CA GLU A 264 2.36 -2.00 -6.17
C GLU A 264 2.45 -3.52 -6.31
N ASN A 265 2.85 -4.03 -7.49
CA ASN A 265 3.10 -5.45 -7.73
C ASN A 265 4.26 -6.01 -6.88
N ALA A 266 5.13 -5.16 -6.34
CA ALA A 266 6.15 -5.57 -5.38
C ALA A 266 5.58 -5.65 -3.96
N ALA A 267 4.91 -4.56 -3.54
CA ALA A 267 4.23 -4.40 -2.27
C ALA A 267 3.42 -3.08 -2.33
N SER A 268 2.24 -3.05 -1.73
CA SER A 268 1.36 -1.87 -1.74
C SER A 268 1.14 -1.37 -0.31
N THR A 269 1.69 -0.20 -0.03
CA THR A 269 1.49 0.60 1.18
C THR A 269 1.52 2.09 0.81
N ILE A 270 1.07 2.96 1.73
CA ILE A 270 1.13 4.42 1.53
C ILE A 270 2.58 4.87 1.31
N GLU A 271 3.53 4.27 2.03
CA GLU A 271 4.96 4.54 1.90
C GLU A 271 5.46 4.18 0.50
N THR A 272 5.15 2.99 -0.01
CA THR A 272 5.58 2.59 -1.36
C THR A 272 4.98 3.48 -2.44
N SER A 273 3.70 3.88 -2.29
CA SER A 273 3.06 4.81 -3.22
C SER A 273 3.70 6.20 -3.17
N ALA A 274 4.09 6.68 -1.98
CA ALA A 274 4.82 7.94 -1.84
C ALA A 274 6.20 7.89 -2.51
N VAL A 275 6.94 6.78 -2.36
CA VAL A 275 8.23 6.57 -3.05
C VAL A 275 8.05 6.55 -4.57
N ALA A 276 7.04 5.82 -5.07
CA ALA A 276 6.74 5.75 -6.49
C ALA A 276 6.38 7.14 -7.06
N ALA A 277 5.54 7.90 -6.34
CA ALA A 277 5.15 9.25 -6.73
C ALA A 277 6.34 10.22 -6.74
N GLU A 278 7.22 10.18 -5.74
CA GLU A 278 8.44 11.02 -5.73
C GLU A 278 9.36 10.71 -6.91
N ASN A 279 9.55 9.42 -7.22
CA ASN A 279 10.36 9.00 -8.35
C ASN A 279 9.77 9.45 -9.69
N ILE A 280 8.45 9.37 -9.86
CA ILE A 280 7.78 9.89 -11.07
C ILE A 280 7.91 11.40 -11.17
N ALA A 281 7.72 12.14 -10.08
CA ALA A 281 7.92 13.59 -10.07
C ALA A 281 9.34 13.97 -10.51
N ARG A 282 10.36 13.24 -10.04
CA ARG A 282 11.76 13.42 -10.46
C ARG A 282 11.97 13.05 -11.94
N LEU A 283 11.34 11.99 -12.42
CA LEU A 283 11.39 11.58 -13.84
C LEU A 283 10.75 12.63 -14.75
N ILE A 284 9.61 13.20 -14.35
CA ILE A 284 8.96 14.32 -15.05
C ILE A 284 9.91 15.51 -15.08
N LEU A 285 10.45 15.93 -13.93
CA LEU A 285 11.37 17.06 -13.85
C LEU A 285 12.60 16.88 -14.75
N SER A 286 13.19 15.70 -14.73
CA SER A 286 14.36 15.36 -15.53
C SER A 286 14.05 15.34 -17.03
N ARG A 287 12.97 14.69 -17.46
CA ARG A 287 12.69 14.49 -18.89
C ARG A 287 12.02 15.70 -19.54
N PHE A 288 11.13 16.35 -18.81
CA PHE A 288 10.30 17.45 -19.34
C PHE A 288 11.09 18.78 -19.35
N PHE A 289 11.80 19.10 -18.26
CA PHE A 289 12.47 20.40 -18.15
C PHE A 289 13.96 20.39 -18.53
N SER A 290 14.62 19.21 -18.60
CA SER A 290 16.03 19.16 -19.03
C SER A 290 16.24 19.20 -20.55
N GLN A 291 15.15 19.26 -21.34
CA GLN A 291 15.24 19.61 -22.77
C GLN A 291 15.43 21.11 -23.02
N VAL A 292 15.44 21.96 -21.97
CA VAL A 292 15.97 23.31 -22.06
C VAL A 292 17.51 23.22 -22.05
N PRO A 293 18.23 23.65 -23.11
CA PRO A 293 19.68 23.64 -23.07
C PRO A 293 20.13 24.60 -21.97
N LEU A 294 20.61 24.04 -20.86
CA LEU A 294 21.41 24.75 -19.88
C LEU A 294 22.63 25.28 -20.60
N GLY A 295 22.53 26.54 -21.06
CA GLY A 295 23.68 27.34 -21.43
C GLY A 295 24.68 27.23 -20.29
N LEU A 296 25.84 26.64 -20.61
CA LEU A 296 26.96 26.43 -19.71
C LEU A 296 27.34 27.75 -19.02
N SER A 297 26.77 28.02 -17.84
CA SER A 297 27.38 28.95 -16.91
C SER A 297 28.54 28.20 -16.26
N LYS A 298 29.73 28.33 -16.87
CA LYS A 298 31.01 27.96 -16.27
C LYS A 298 31.08 28.53 -14.86
N LEU A 299 30.82 27.71 -13.85
CA LEU A 299 31.28 27.95 -12.50
C LEU A 299 32.63 27.26 -12.37
N ASN A 300 33.69 28.05 -12.48
CA ASN A 300 35.04 27.66 -12.12
C ASN A 300 35.03 27.17 -10.67
N ALA A 301 35.30 25.87 -10.47
CA ALA A 301 35.74 25.34 -9.20
C ALA A 301 36.94 24.42 -9.47
N SER A 302 38.11 25.04 -9.43
CA SER A 302 39.39 24.36 -9.23
C SER A 302 39.34 23.54 -7.94
N GLY A 303 39.64 22.25 -8.04
CA GLY A 303 39.80 21.38 -6.87
C GLY A 303 39.59 19.91 -7.21
N GLU A 304 40.65 19.27 -7.69
CA GLU A 304 40.75 17.82 -7.84
C GLU A 304 40.39 17.08 -6.54
N LYS A 305 39.59 16.01 -6.65
CA LYS A 305 40.00 14.66 -6.24
C LYS A 305 38.96 13.62 -6.70
N TYR A 306 39.48 12.67 -7.48
CA TYR A 306 38.92 11.38 -7.86
C TYR A 306 38.07 10.72 -6.77
N PHE A 307 36.99 10.01 -7.14
CA PHE A 307 36.82 8.59 -6.80
C PHE A 307 35.59 7.94 -7.48
N HIS A 308 35.89 6.85 -8.20
CA HIS A 308 35.12 5.68 -8.61
C HIS A 308 33.65 5.78 -9.09
N VAL A 309 33.50 5.51 -10.39
CA VAL A 309 32.32 4.91 -11.03
C VAL A 309 32.44 3.40 -10.83
N ASP A 310 31.38 2.75 -10.36
CA ASP A 310 31.16 1.32 -10.58
C ASP A 310 29.68 1.09 -10.97
N LEU A 311 29.54 0.12 -11.87
CA LEU A 311 28.36 -0.36 -12.58
C LEU A 311 27.19 -0.78 -11.68
#